data_AF-A0A7C4D0M6-F1
#
_entry.id   AF-A0A7C4D0M6-F1
#
_cell.length_a   1.000
_cell.length_b   1.000
_cell.length_c   1.000
_cell.angle_alpha   90.00
_cell.angle_beta   90.00
_cell.angle_gamma   90.00
#
_symmetry.space_group_name_H-M   'P 1'
#
loop_
_entity.id
_entity.type
_entity.pdbx_description
1 polymer ?
#
loop_
_entity_poly.entity_id
_entity_poly.type
_entity_poly.pdbx_seq_one_letter_code
_entity_poly.pdbx_strand_id
1 'polypeptide(L)'
;MLETLEEKARPKAEGPAIHLEGGLFSPDLLDSLAAKDFPGQKPEDFGLPKGTSLLEHIAETYQDAKFYWKKFREALDRLPPEERGTSLTRDRWIIPFLSLLGYELEHNPRAYVVGEETFFISHRAGRPPPRPPGGG
;
A
#
# COMPACT_ATOMS: atom_id res chain seq x y z
N MET A 1 -43.60 -1.14 -20.44
CA MET A 1 -43.10 0.23 -20.67
C MET A 1 -41.68 0.24 -20.12
N LEU A 2 -40.69 0.04 -20.99
CA LEU A 2 -39.27 -0.02 -20.62
C LEU A 2 -38.71 1.38 -20.82
N GLU A 3 -38.44 2.09 -19.72
CA GLU A 3 -37.73 3.37 -19.78
C GLU A 3 -36.24 3.09 -19.95
N THR A 4 -35.74 3.40 -21.14
CA THR A 4 -34.33 3.43 -21.48
C THR A 4 -33.65 4.48 -20.61
N LEU A 5 -32.84 4.06 -19.63
CA LEU A 5 -31.95 4.95 -18.91
C LEU A 5 -30.85 5.40 -19.89
N GLU A 6 -30.99 6.61 -20.44
CA GLU A 6 -29.92 7.27 -21.18
C GLU A 6 -28.69 7.39 -20.27
N GLU A 7 -27.65 6.63 -20.60
CA GLU A 7 -26.33 6.77 -20.01
C GLU A 7 -25.73 8.10 -20.50
N LYS A 8 -25.97 9.17 -19.75
CA LYS A 8 -25.28 10.45 -19.94
C LYS A 8 -23.79 10.20 -19.79
N ALA A 9 -23.05 10.33 -20.89
CA ALA A 9 -21.60 10.33 -20.89
C ALA A 9 -21.06 11.25 -19.79
N ARG A 10 -20.22 10.71 -18.91
CA ARG A 10 -19.57 11.48 -17.84
C ARG A 10 -18.86 12.68 -18.47
N PRO A 11 -19.07 13.91 -17.98
CA PRO A 11 -18.33 15.06 -18.48
C PRO A 11 -16.83 14.79 -18.30
N LYS A 12 -16.06 14.97 -19.36
CA LYS A 12 -14.60 14.89 -19.32
C LYS A 12 -14.15 15.98 -18.34
N ALA A 13 -13.59 15.58 -17.20
CA ALA A 13 -13.22 16.52 -16.14
C ALA A 13 -12.12 17.46 -16.66
N GLU A 14 -12.49 18.70 -16.97
CA GLU A 14 -11.57 19.80 -17.31
C GLU A 14 -11.15 20.48 -16.00
N GLY A 15 -10.23 19.84 -15.31
CA GLY A 15 -9.53 20.35 -14.13
C GLY A 15 -8.23 19.57 -13.97
N PRO A 16 -7.23 20.07 -13.22
CA PRO A 16 -6.05 19.27 -12.93
C PRO A 16 -6.50 17.96 -12.28
N ALA A 17 -6.17 16.83 -12.90
CA ALA A 17 -6.56 15.51 -12.41
C ALA A 17 -5.92 15.17 -11.04
N ILE A 18 -5.04 16.05 -10.54
CA ILE A 18 -4.24 15.87 -9.34
C ILE A 18 -4.31 17.18 -8.53
N HIS A 19 -4.66 17.07 -7.25
CA HIS A 19 -4.61 18.15 -6.26
C HIS A 19 -3.62 17.75 -5.16
N LEU A 20 -2.66 18.63 -4.86
CA LEU A 20 -1.64 18.40 -3.82
C LEU A 20 -2.09 19.10 -2.52
N GLU A 21 -2.27 18.32 -1.46
CA GLU A 21 -2.66 18.81 -0.13
C GLU A 21 -1.48 18.75 0.83
N GLY A 22 -1.38 19.73 1.73
CA GLY A 22 -0.46 19.65 2.88
C GLY A 22 1.03 19.80 2.58
N GLY A 23 1.43 20.27 1.40
CA GLY A 23 2.81 20.65 1.08
C GLY A 23 3.84 19.52 1.11
N LEU A 24 3.40 18.24 1.15
CA LEU A 24 4.29 17.07 1.18
C LEU A 24 5.13 16.92 -0.10
N PHE A 25 4.61 17.44 -1.20
CA PHE A 25 5.22 17.36 -2.52
C PHE A 25 5.53 18.76 -3.05
N SER A 26 6.73 18.95 -3.61
CA SER A 26 7.10 20.20 -4.29
C SER A 26 6.20 20.41 -5.52
N PRO A 27 5.82 21.65 -5.86
CA PRO A 27 5.18 21.96 -7.14
C PRO A 27 5.93 21.39 -8.34
N ASP A 28 7.28 21.38 -8.29
CA ASP A 28 8.14 20.89 -9.37
C ASP A 28 8.07 19.36 -9.58
N LEU A 29 7.48 18.63 -8.63
CA LEU A 29 7.28 17.17 -8.75
C LEU A 29 6.42 16.83 -9.96
N LEU A 30 5.34 17.59 -10.17
CA LEU A 30 4.41 17.34 -11.27
C LEU A 30 5.08 17.61 -12.62
N ASP A 31 5.90 18.66 -12.69
CA ASP A 31 6.68 18.99 -13.88
C ASP A 31 7.71 17.89 -14.19
N SER A 32 8.40 17.39 -13.16
CA SER A 32 9.37 16.30 -13.29
C SER A 32 8.72 14.98 -13.71
N LEU A 33 7.53 14.67 -13.17
CA LEU A 33 6.73 13.51 -13.59
C LEU A 33 6.24 13.65 -15.04
N ALA A 34 5.78 14.83 -15.44
CA ALA A 34 5.33 15.10 -16.81
C ALA A 34 6.49 14.97 -17.82
N ALA A 35 7.68 15.43 -17.44
CA ALA A 35 8.91 15.27 -18.22
C ALA A 35 9.42 13.82 -18.28
N LYS A 36 8.88 12.92 -17.44
CA LYS A 36 9.36 11.54 -17.24
C LYS A 36 10.84 11.47 -16.82
N ASP A 37 11.35 12.55 -16.24
CA ASP A 37 12.74 12.69 -15.83
C ASP A 37 12.83 12.57 -14.30
N PHE A 38 12.26 11.49 -13.78
CA PHE A 38 12.30 11.18 -12.35
C PHE A 38 13.33 10.08 -12.09
N PRO A 39 14.28 10.28 -11.15
CA PRO A 39 15.20 9.22 -10.78
C PRO A 39 14.46 8.06 -10.09
N GLY A 40 15.06 6.87 -10.06
CA GLY A 40 14.46 5.71 -9.37
C GLY A 40 13.38 4.98 -10.16
N GLN A 41 13.31 5.19 -11.49
CA GLN A 41 12.28 4.61 -12.36
C GLN A 41 12.80 3.41 -13.20
N LYS A 42 14.02 2.93 -12.95
CA LYS A 42 14.58 1.78 -13.65
C LYS A 42 14.25 0.50 -12.90
N PRO A 43 14.11 -0.66 -13.57
CA PRO A 43 13.86 -1.95 -12.90
C PRO A 43 14.84 -2.23 -11.76
N GLU A 44 16.11 -1.88 -11.96
CA GLU A 44 17.18 -2.09 -10.98
C GLU A 44 16.98 -1.29 -9.68
N ASP A 45 16.31 -0.13 -9.76
CA ASP A 45 15.98 0.69 -8.59
C ASP A 45 14.95 0.01 -7.67
N PHE A 46 14.24 -1.00 -8.19
CA PHE A 46 13.30 -1.86 -7.45
C PHE A 46 13.89 -3.24 -7.14
N GLY A 47 15.19 -3.45 -7.35
CA GLY A 47 15.85 -4.75 -7.15
C GLY A 47 15.53 -5.79 -8.23
N LEU A 48 14.96 -5.37 -9.36
CA LEU A 48 14.65 -6.27 -10.48
C LEU A 48 15.85 -6.45 -11.41
N PRO A 49 15.96 -7.61 -12.09
CA PRO A 49 17.00 -7.82 -13.10
C PRO A 49 16.95 -6.79 -14.22
N LYS A 50 18.13 -6.47 -14.76
CA LYS A 50 18.24 -5.59 -15.93
C LYS A 50 17.50 -6.20 -17.13
N GLY A 51 16.70 -5.38 -17.80
CA GLY A 51 15.90 -5.80 -18.96
C GLY A 51 14.51 -6.33 -18.61
N THR A 52 14.17 -6.47 -17.33
CA THR A 52 12.79 -6.72 -16.91
C THR A 52 11.91 -5.52 -17.23
N SER A 53 10.70 -5.77 -17.74
CA SER A 53 9.70 -4.72 -17.93
C SER A 53 9.12 -4.31 -16.58
N LEU A 54 9.47 -3.10 -16.10
CA LEU A 54 8.93 -2.57 -14.85
C LEU A 54 7.40 -2.47 -14.88
N LEU A 55 6.82 -2.06 -16.03
CA LEU A 55 5.38 -1.93 -16.17
C LEU A 55 4.66 -3.28 -16.09
N GLU A 56 5.22 -4.32 -16.70
CA GLU A 56 4.67 -5.67 -16.66
C GLU A 56 4.74 -6.24 -15.24
N HIS A 57 5.88 -6.05 -14.56
CA HIS A 57 6.04 -6.44 -13.17
C HIS A 57 5.04 -5.71 -12.23
N ILE A 58 4.82 -4.40 -12.44
CA ILE A 58 3.78 -3.64 -11.71
C ILE A 58 2.40 -4.23 -11.99
N ALA A 59 2.09 -4.54 -13.25
CA ALA A 59 0.80 -5.10 -13.63
C ALA A 59 0.56 -6.47 -13.00
N GLU A 60 1.55 -7.35 -12.99
CA GLU A 60 1.53 -8.66 -12.33
C GLU A 60 1.28 -8.50 -10.82
N THR A 61 2.14 -7.72 -10.15
CA THR A 61 2.03 -7.45 -8.70
C THR A 61 0.67 -6.86 -8.33
N TYR A 62 0.11 -6.00 -9.20
CA TYR A 62 -1.22 -5.43 -8.99
C TYR A 62 -2.35 -6.46 -9.14
N GLN A 63 -2.23 -7.43 -10.05
CA GLN A 63 -3.20 -8.53 -10.10
C GLN A 63 -3.14 -9.40 -8.85
N ASP A 64 -1.94 -9.68 -8.33
CA ASP A 64 -1.77 -10.43 -7.08
C ASP A 64 -2.39 -9.66 -5.90
N ALA A 65 -2.16 -8.36 -5.81
CA ALA A 65 -2.79 -7.51 -4.79
C ALA A 65 -4.32 -7.58 -4.87
N LYS A 66 -4.90 -7.49 -6.08
CA LYS A 66 -6.35 -7.64 -6.28
C LYS A 66 -6.85 -9.03 -5.89
N PHE A 67 -6.08 -10.08 -6.15
CA PHE A 67 -6.42 -11.44 -5.75
C PHE A 67 -6.51 -11.55 -4.22
N TYR A 68 -5.49 -11.07 -3.48
CA TYR A 68 -5.53 -11.04 -2.02
C TYR A 68 -6.69 -10.21 -1.49
N TRP A 69 -6.99 -9.07 -2.12
CA TRP A 69 -8.13 -8.22 -1.74
C TRP A 69 -9.44 -9.00 -1.82
N LYS A 70 -9.67 -9.65 -2.96
CA LYS A 70 -10.87 -10.43 -3.19
C LYS A 70 -11.01 -11.54 -2.14
N LYS A 71 -9.92 -12.26 -1.85
CA LYS A 71 -9.93 -13.33 -0.83
C LYS A 71 -10.16 -12.82 0.58
N PHE A 72 -9.56 -11.69 0.93
CA PHE A 72 -9.83 -11.03 2.20
C PHE A 72 -11.31 -10.62 2.31
N ARG A 73 -11.87 -9.98 1.29
CA ARG A 73 -13.29 -9.59 1.23
C ARG A 73 -14.21 -10.79 1.38
N GLU A 74 -14.00 -11.85 0.60
CA GLU A 74 -14.77 -13.09 0.69
C GLU A 74 -14.75 -13.71 2.10
N ALA A 75 -13.64 -13.58 2.83
CA ALA A 75 -13.51 -14.07 4.19
C ALA A 75 -14.15 -13.13 5.21
N LEU A 76 -14.01 -11.82 5.01
CA LEU A 76 -14.58 -10.79 5.87
C LEU A 76 -16.11 -10.83 5.84
N ASP A 77 -16.70 -11.05 4.66
CA ASP A 77 -18.16 -11.12 4.50
C ASP A 77 -18.77 -12.37 5.19
N ARG A 78 -17.95 -13.38 5.53
CA ARG A 78 -18.37 -14.57 6.29
C ARG A 78 -18.13 -14.45 7.80
N LEU A 79 -17.55 -13.34 8.23
CA LEU A 79 -17.15 -13.16 9.62
C LEU A 79 -18.40 -12.98 10.50
N PRO A 80 -18.49 -13.65 11.66
CA PRO A 80 -19.57 -13.42 12.60
C PRO A 80 -19.61 -11.94 13.05
N PRO A 81 -20.80 -11.37 13.32
CA PRO A 81 -20.94 -9.97 13.75
C PRO A 81 -20.12 -9.60 14.99
N GLU A 82 -19.87 -10.57 15.86
CA GLU A 82 -19.17 -10.39 17.14
C GLU A 82 -17.64 -10.37 17.00
N GLU A 83 -17.12 -10.76 15.84
CA GLU A 83 -15.69 -10.77 15.57
C GLU A 83 -15.24 -9.46 14.89
N ARG A 84 -14.22 -8.82 15.46
CA ARG A 84 -13.69 -7.54 14.94
C ARG A 84 -12.92 -7.65 13.62
N GLY A 85 -12.54 -8.86 13.21
CA GLY A 85 -11.78 -9.11 11.98
C GLY A 85 -10.34 -8.60 11.98
N THR A 86 -9.81 -8.15 13.12
CA THR A 86 -8.47 -7.53 13.19
C THR A 86 -7.36 -8.47 12.71
N SER A 87 -7.33 -9.72 13.22
CA SER A 87 -6.36 -10.73 12.77
C SER A 87 -6.60 -11.12 11.31
N LEU A 88 -7.86 -11.21 10.88
CA LEU A 88 -8.21 -11.53 9.49
C LEU A 88 -7.64 -10.48 8.52
N THR A 89 -7.89 -9.20 8.79
CA THR A 89 -7.39 -8.08 7.98
C THR A 89 -5.87 -8.05 7.97
N ARG A 90 -5.24 -8.28 9.13
CA ARG A 90 -3.79 -8.30 9.22
C ARG A 90 -3.19 -9.45 8.41
N ASP A 91 -3.66 -10.67 8.66
CA ASP A 91 -3.01 -11.89 8.20
C ASP A 91 -3.36 -12.22 6.74
N ARG A 92 -4.57 -11.86 6.27
CA ARG A 92 -5.02 -12.15 4.89
C ARG A 92 -4.93 -10.99 3.92
N TRP A 93 -4.73 -9.76 4.42
CA TRP A 93 -4.65 -8.58 3.56
C TRP A 93 -3.34 -7.83 3.76
N ILE A 94 -3.11 -7.27 4.95
CA ILE A 94 -1.96 -6.37 5.18
C ILE A 94 -0.62 -7.08 4.98
N ILE A 95 -0.43 -8.26 5.59
CA ILE A 95 0.83 -8.99 5.48
C ILE A 95 1.12 -9.38 4.02
N PRO A 96 0.21 -10.08 3.29
CA PRO A 96 0.45 -10.43 1.89
C PRO A 96 0.68 -9.21 0.99
N PHE A 97 -0.10 -8.15 1.17
CA PHE A 97 0.02 -6.94 0.36
C PHE A 97 1.37 -6.25 0.55
N LEU A 98 1.83 -6.10 1.79
CA LEU A 98 3.14 -5.49 2.05
C LEU A 98 4.28 -6.41 1.60
N SER A 99 4.13 -7.73 1.70
CA SER A 99 5.10 -8.67 1.11
C SER A 99 5.23 -8.53 -0.41
N LEU A 100 4.14 -8.26 -1.14
CA LEU A 100 4.19 -7.96 -2.58
C LEU A 100 5.02 -6.72 -2.90
N LEU A 101 5.06 -5.75 -1.98
CA LEU A 101 5.87 -4.54 -2.12
C LEU A 101 7.33 -4.74 -1.63
N GLY A 102 7.74 -5.98 -1.33
CA GLY A 102 9.08 -6.32 -0.90
C GLY A 102 9.35 -6.09 0.60
N TYR A 103 8.31 -5.84 1.41
CA TYR A 103 8.50 -5.71 2.85
C TYR A 103 8.62 -7.07 3.53
N GLU A 104 9.73 -7.26 4.23
CA GLU A 104 9.87 -8.33 5.23
C GLU A 104 9.26 -7.86 6.55
N LEU A 105 8.09 -8.40 6.87
CA LEU A 105 7.35 -8.03 8.07
C LEU A 105 7.69 -8.97 9.22
N GLU A 106 8.15 -8.38 10.32
CA GLU A 106 8.34 -9.09 11.58
C GLU A 106 7.24 -8.72 12.58
N HIS A 107 6.73 -9.72 13.30
CA HIS A 107 5.76 -9.49 14.37
C HIS A 107 6.42 -8.83 15.58
N ASN A 108 5.82 -7.76 16.08
CA ASN A 108 6.25 -7.10 17.30
C ASN A 108 5.56 -7.70 18.53
N PRO A 109 6.30 -8.36 19.43
CA PRO A 109 5.70 -8.97 20.61
C PRO A 109 5.28 -7.94 21.68
N ARG A 110 5.75 -6.69 21.58
CA ARG A 110 5.48 -5.64 22.58
C ARG A 110 5.25 -4.29 21.92
N ALA A 111 4.47 -3.44 22.58
CA ALA A 111 4.29 -2.06 22.18
C ALA A 111 5.61 -1.27 22.24
N TYR A 112 5.74 -0.27 21.38
CA TYR A 112 6.84 0.70 21.46
C TYR A 112 6.51 1.76 22.48
N VAL A 113 7.49 2.09 23.31
CA VAL A 113 7.42 3.24 24.22
C VAL A 113 8.36 4.30 23.65
N VAL A 114 7.80 5.46 23.29
CA VAL A 114 8.55 6.60 22.77
C VAL A 114 8.24 7.79 23.66
N GLY A 115 9.19 8.17 24.52
CA GLY A 115 8.92 9.11 25.60
C GLY A 115 7.90 8.53 26.59
N GLU A 116 6.79 9.23 26.78
CA GLU A 116 5.66 8.80 27.64
C GLU A 116 4.53 8.12 26.86
N GLU A 117 4.61 8.09 25.52
CA GLU A 117 3.58 7.52 24.66
C GLU A 117 3.83 6.04 24.35
N THR A 118 2.75 5.26 24.36
CA THR A 118 2.79 3.82 24.06
C THR A 118 2.05 3.53 22.76
N PHE A 119 2.76 2.94 21.79
CA PHE A 119 2.26 2.61 20.47
C PHE A 119 2.15 1.10 20.26
N PHE A 120 0.93 0.59 20.09
CA PHE A 120 0.65 -0.82 19.82
C PHE A 120 0.80 -1.14 18.33
N ILE A 121 2.06 -1.14 17.86
CA ILE A 121 2.39 -1.47 16.47
C ILE A 121 2.58 -2.99 16.34
N SER A 122 1.70 -3.65 15.60
CA SER A 122 1.72 -5.12 15.48
C SER A 122 2.88 -5.68 14.64
N HIS A 123 3.30 -4.98 13.59
CA HIS A 123 4.33 -5.42 12.65
C HIS A 123 5.23 -4.26 12.23
N ARG A 124 6.45 -4.60 11.85
CA ARG A 124 7.51 -3.68 11.45
C ARG A 124 8.16 -4.18 10.16
N ALA A 125 8.66 -3.24 9.35
CA ALA A 125 9.54 -3.54 8.24
C ALA A 125 10.97 -3.74 8.75
N GLY A 126 11.58 -4.89 8.45
CA GLY A 126 12.98 -5.20 8.74
C GLY A 126 13.32 -5.42 10.21
N ARG A 127 14.56 -5.82 10.49
CA ARG A 127 15.04 -6.25 11.83
C ARG A 127 15.20 -5.10 12.83
N PRO A 128 14.86 -5.27 14.14
CA PRO A 128 15.07 -4.24 15.15
C PRO A 128 16.52 -3.78 15.23
N PRO A 129 16.77 -2.46 15.37
CA PRO A 129 18.08 -2.03 15.80
C PRO A 129 18.38 -2.74 17.14
N PRO A 130 19.60 -3.26 17.34
CA PRO A 130 19.97 -3.90 18.58
C PRO A 130 19.72 -2.91 19.72
N ARG A 131 19.01 -3.35 20.76
CA ARG A 131 18.70 -2.51 21.92
C ARG A 131 20.03 -2.07 22.56
N PRO A 132 20.19 -0.80 22.97
CA PRO A 132 21.29 -0.42 23.83
C PRO A 132 21.21 -1.23 25.15
N PRO A 133 22.34 -1.73 25.68
CA PRO A 133 22.34 -2.49 26.92
C PRO A 133 21.91 -1.55 28.08
N GLY A 134 20.78 -1.83 28.75
CA GLY A 134 20.49 -1.20 30.05
C GLY A 134 19.06 -0.76 30.40
N GLY A 135 18.04 -0.94 29.54
CA GLY A 135 16.66 -0.59 29.91
C GLY A 135 15.89 -1.76 30.54
N GLY A 136 15.93 -1.85 31.86
CA GLY A 136 15.10 -2.74 32.71
C GLY A 136 14.02 -1.97 33.43
#